data_AF-A0A6B2SRH8-F1
#
_entry.id   AF-A0A6B2SRH8-F1
#
_cell.length_a   1.000
_cell.length_b   1.000
_cell.length_c   1.000
_cell.angle_alpha   90.00
_cell.angle_beta   90.00
_cell.angle_gamma   90.00
#
_symmetry.space_group_name_H-M   'P 1'
#
loop_
_entity.id
_entity.type
_entity.pdbx_description
1 polymer ?
#
loop_
_entity_poly.entity_id
_entity_poly.type
_entity_poly.pdbx_seq_one_letter_code
_entity_poly.pdbx_strand_id
1 'polypeptide(L)'
;MSAPAAPGKFSVSVAATSVPEGPDGRGRKVSCTVALAVAGALAAVTVGSVFVLGMLRQDDDYAGGDQGGQPPASSGRPSAPGDSAASGKVPAAYLGTWRGDADASGGRVPLGTFTVTLRQATPGDRLGTVLQRDPIGNTCTDVLTLKSAGKTQIVAVGKGAEGNGGQCAQTPHTVRLRLTGETLVYTSDDPDAGDPRARLSRVG
;
A
#
# COMPACT_ATOMS: atom_id res chain seq x y z
N MET A 1 -9.13 2.72 70.35
CA MET A 1 -9.57 3.42 69.12
C MET A 1 -8.32 3.96 68.46
N SER A 2 -7.80 3.28 67.43
CA SER A 2 -6.51 3.62 66.79
C SER A 2 -6.73 4.71 65.74
N ALA A 3 -5.86 5.71 65.72
CA ALA A 3 -5.86 6.77 64.71
C ALA A 3 -5.39 6.23 63.34
N PRO A 4 -5.93 6.72 62.21
CA PRO A 4 -5.43 6.35 60.88
C PRO A 4 -4.08 7.01 60.60
N ALA A 5 -3.14 6.25 60.04
CA ALA A 5 -1.85 6.74 59.60
C ALA A 5 -1.99 7.67 58.38
N ALA A 6 -1.29 8.81 58.39
CA ALA A 6 -1.30 9.77 57.29
C ALA A 6 -0.54 9.23 56.06
N PRO A 7 -1.00 9.51 54.83
CA PRO A 7 -0.32 9.06 53.63
C PRO A 7 1.01 9.81 53.42
N GLY A 8 2.06 9.06 53.11
CA GLY A 8 3.38 9.60 52.79
C GLY A 8 3.39 10.41 51.49
N LYS A 9 4.14 11.50 51.46
CA LYS A 9 4.37 12.35 50.29
C LYS A 9 5.56 11.83 49.48
N PHE A 10 5.35 11.53 48.20
CA PHE A 10 6.42 11.23 47.25
C PHE A 10 6.91 12.53 46.60
N SER A 11 8.22 12.73 46.55
CA SER A 11 8.87 13.79 45.78
C SER A 11 9.84 13.14 44.79
N VAL A 12 9.76 13.55 43.53
CA VAL A 12 10.67 13.12 42.46
C VAL A 12 11.42 14.35 41.98
N SER A 13 12.75 14.27 41.95
CA SER A 13 13.63 15.29 41.40
C SER A 13 14.39 14.68 40.22
N VAL A 14 14.36 15.35 39.07
CA VAL A 14 15.11 14.95 37.87
C VAL A 14 16.17 16.01 37.62
N ALA A 15 17.44 15.61 37.60
CA ALA A 15 18.54 16.41 37.12
C ALA A 15 19.06 15.79 35.81
N ALA A 16 19.02 16.55 34.72
CA ALA A 16 19.59 16.14 33.44
C ALA A 16 20.91 16.90 33.23
N THR A 17 22.04 16.22 33.42
CA THR A 17 23.35 16.70 33.00
C THR A 17 23.76 15.94 31.74
N SER A 18 23.58 16.55 30.57
CA SER A 18 24.15 16.05 29.33
C SER A 18 25.62 16.48 29.23
N VAL A 19 26.54 15.59 29.60
CA VAL A 19 27.96 15.71 29.25
C VAL A 19 28.34 14.44 28.51
N PRO A 20 28.67 14.48 27.21
CA PRO A 20 29.37 13.39 26.58
C PRO A 20 30.85 13.53 26.94
N GLU A 21 31.29 12.83 28.00
CA GLU A 21 32.70 12.64 28.29
C GLU A 21 33.04 11.18 28.05
N GLY A 22 33.46 10.91 26.81
CA GLY A 22 33.94 9.59 26.42
C GLY A 22 35.31 9.29 27.06
N PRO A 23 35.64 8.01 27.26
CA PRO A 23 37.00 7.64 27.61
C PRO A 23 37.91 7.92 26.40
N ASP A 24 38.98 8.66 26.65
CA ASP A 24 40.12 8.89 25.76
C ASP A 24 39.98 10.01 24.71
N GLY A 25 39.76 11.23 25.21
CA GLY A 25 39.89 12.48 24.45
C GLY A 25 41.17 12.58 23.63
N ARG A 26 41.09 12.14 22.37
CA ARG A 26 42.06 12.42 21.31
C ARG A 26 41.31 12.74 20.03
N GLY A 27 41.10 14.03 19.80
CA GLY A 27 40.56 14.56 18.55
C GLY A 27 41.39 14.09 17.36
N ARG A 28 40.78 13.27 16.50
CA ARG A 28 41.35 12.92 15.21
C ARG A 28 41.04 14.03 14.22
N LYS A 29 42.00 14.93 14.02
CA LYS A 29 42.10 15.70 12.78
C LYS A 29 42.51 14.73 11.67
N VAL A 30 41.58 14.38 10.79
CA VAL A 30 41.89 13.76 9.50
C VAL A 30 41.47 14.77 8.44
N SER A 31 42.43 15.62 8.10
CA SER A 31 42.42 16.42 6.89
C SER A 31 42.89 15.50 5.77
N CYS A 32 41.96 15.06 4.92
CA CYS A 32 42.25 14.52 3.60
C CYS A 32 41.09 14.98 2.69
N THR A 33 41.39 15.97 1.85
CA THR A 33 40.67 16.27 0.61
C THR A 33 40.23 14.99 -0.10
N VAL A 34 38.92 14.70 -0.08
CA VAL A 34 38.30 13.76 -1.01
C VAL A 34 37.46 14.57 -1.99
N ALA A 35 38.13 15.02 -3.04
CA ALA A 35 37.49 15.45 -4.28
C ALA A 35 37.38 14.21 -5.18
N LEU A 36 36.16 13.67 -5.32
CA LEU A 36 35.83 12.74 -6.40
C LEU A 36 34.56 13.26 -7.07
N ALA A 37 34.79 13.98 -8.18
CA ALA A 37 33.77 14.37 -9.13
C ALA A 37 33.30 13.12 -9.89
N VAL A 38 32.03 12.75 -9.75
CA VAL A 38 31.40 11.75 -10.62
C VAL A 38 30.69 12.50 -11.73
N ALA A 39 31.37 12.61 -12.87
CA ALA A 39 30.78 13.01 -14.14
C ALA A 39 29.98 11.82 -14.71
N GLY A 40 28.66 11.83 -14.52
CA GLY A 40 27.75 10.92 -15.19
C GLY A 40 27.36 11.48 -16.56
N ALA A 41 27.82 10.84 -17.63
CA ALA A 41 27.57 11.23 -19.01
C ALA A 41 26.06 11.18 -19.36
N LEU A 42 25.54 12.28 -19.91
CA LEU A 42 24.26 12.33 -20.61
C LEU A 42 24.42 11.61 -21.96
N ALA A 43 23.81 10.44 -22.12
CA ALA A 43 23.58 9.86 -23.43
C ALA A 43 22.36 10.54 -24.05
N ALA A 44 22.59 11.54 -24.89
CA ALA A 44 21.59 12.09 -25.78
C ALA A 44 21.20 11.03 -26.82
N VAL A 45 19.98 10.50 -26.71
CA VAL A 45 19.35 9.78 -27.83
C VAL A 45 18.54 10.83 -28.61
N THR A 46 19.18 11.40 -29.62
CA THR A 46 18.49 12.18 -30.65
C THR A 46 18.16 11.31 -31.85
N VAL A 47 17.00 11.61 -32.43
CA VAL A 47 16.48 11.25 -33.76
C VAL A 47 15.57 10.02 -33.80
N GLY A 48 14.28 10.31 -33.66
CA GLY A 48 13.15 9.51 -34.13
C GLY A 48 12.07 10.43 -34.71
N SER A 49 12.45 11.13 -35.78
CA SER A 49 11.63 11.60 -36.91
C SER A 49 10.13 11.87 -36.69
N VAL A 50 9.81 13.16 -36.69
CA VAL A 50 8.74 13.83 -37.45
C VAL A 50 7.84 12.87 -38.25
N PHE A 51 6.65 12.54 -37.73
CA PHE A 51 5.54 12.20 -38.62
C PHE A 51 4.90 13.51 -39.08
N VAL A 52 5.13 13.74 -40.36
CA VAL A 52 4.67 14.82 -41.21
C VAL A 52 3.20 15.18 -40.94
N LEU A 53 2.99 16.36 -40.36
CA LEU A 53 1.79 17.15 -40.60
C LEU A 53 1.90 17.63 -42.06
N GLY A 54 1.22 16.97 -43.00
CA GLY A 54 1.36 17.30 -44.42
C GLY A 54 0.85 16.26 -45.41
N MET A 55 -0.44 15.96 -45.36
CA MET A 55 -1.27 15.88 -46.57
C MET A 55 -2.61 16.50 -46.15
N LEU A 56 -2.78 17.81 -46.39
CA LEU A 56 -3.57 18.30 -47.53
C LEU A 56 -4.96 17.67 -47.49
N ARG A 57 -5.98 18.32 -46.90
CA ARG A 57 -6.79 19.31 -47.63
C ARG A 57 -6.76 19.05 -49.13
N GLN A 58 -7.71 18.24 -49.57
CA GLN A 58 -8.25 18.29 -50.91
C GLN A 58 -9.76 18.11 -50.76
N ASP A 59 -10.44 19.25 -50.77
CA ASP A 59 -11.86 19.34 -51.06
C ASP A 59 -11.97 19.36 -52.60
N ASP A 60 -12.57 18.34 -53.21
CA ASP A 60 -13.36 18.47 -54.44
C ASP A 60 -14.07 17.16 -54.82
N ASP A 61 -15.35 17.36 -55.10
CA ASP A 61 -16.40 16.41 -55.46
C ASP A 61 -16.14 15.68 -56.78
N TYR A 62 -16.49 14.38 -56.89
CA TYR A 62 -17.15 13.82 -58.08
C TYR A 62 -17.92 12.52 -57.75
N ALA A 63 -19.24 12.63 -57.89
CA ALA A 63 -20.28 11.66 -58.25
C ALA A 63 -20.00 10.14 -58.32
N GLY A 64 -20.88 9.38 -57.64
CA GLY A 64 -21.64 8.28 -58.27
C GLY A 64 -21.26 6.84 -57.91
N GLY A 65 -22.19 6.09 -57.32
CA GLY A 65 -22.23 4.62 -57.40
C GLY A 65 -22.64 3.88 -56.12
N ASP A 66 -23.86 3.33 -56.12
CA ASP A 66 -24.39 2.39 -55.12
C ASP A 66 -23.55 1.12 -54.96
N GLN A 67 -23.44 0.61 -53.72
CA GLN A 67 -23.92 -0.73 -53.28
C GLN A 67 -23.19 -1.26 -52.01
N GLY A 68 -23.99 -1.54 -50.98
CA GLY A 68 -23.99 -2.76 -50.16
C GLY A 68 -22.71 -3.22 -49.41
N GLY A 69 -22.82 -3.29 -48.07
CA GLY A 69 -22.27 -4.43 -47.31
C GLY A 69 -21.36 -4.13 -46.10
N GLN A 70 -21.85 -4.55 -44.92
CA GLN A 70 -21.12 -4.91 -43.69
C GLN A 70 -20.71 -3.79 -42.70
N PRO A 71 -21.13 -3.88 -41.41
CA PRO A 71 -20.59 -3.02 -40.36
C PRO A 71 -19.16 -3.43 -39.98
N PRO A 72 -18.26 -2.48 -39.63
CA PRO A 72 -16.92 -2.80 -39.20
C PRO A 72 -16.94 -3.47 -37.81
N ALA A 73 -16.32 -4.64 -37.71
CA ALA A 73 -15.99 -5.26 -36.45
C ALA A 73 -15.04 -4.35 -35.66
N SER A 74 -15.45 -3.93 -34.46
CA SER A 74 -14.61 -3.19 -33.53
C SER A 74 -13.35 -3.99 -33.21
N SER A 75 -12.23 -3.54 -33.75
CA SER A 75 -10.89 -4.06 -33.50
C SER A 75 -10.55 -3.90 -32.02
N GLY A 76 -10.45 -5.04 -31.33
CA GLY A 76 -9.89 -5.11 -29.99
C GLY A 76 -8.46 -4.57 -30.00
N ARG A 77 -8.22 -3.53 -29.21
CA ARG A 77 -6.91 -2.94 -28.98
C ARG A 77 -5.95 -4.01 -28.43
N PRO A 78 -4.73 -4.19 -28.97
CA PRO A 78 -3.75 -5.10 -28.38
C PRO A 78 -3.37 -4.56 -27.00
N SER A 79 -3.64 -5.34 -25.95
CA SER A 79 -3.09 -5.06 -24.62
C SER A 79 -1.60 -5.37 -24.63
N ALA A 80 -0.80 -4.48 -24.04
CA ALA A 80 0.64 -4.63 -23.92
C ALA A 80 1.00 -5.99 -23.28
N PRO A 81 2.11 -6.62 -23.67
CA PRO A 81 2.53 -7.89 -23.08
C PRO A 81 3.10 -7.64 -21.68
N GLY A 82 2.34 -8.01 -20.66
CA GLY A 82 2.79 -7.95 -19.26
C GLY A 82 1.69 -8.43 -18.34
N ASP A 83 1.89 -9.62 -17.78
CA ASP A 83 1.04 -10.34 -16.84
C ASP A 83 -0.24 -10.94 -17.43
N SER A 84 -0.13 -12.24 -17.72
CA SER A 84 -1.25 -13.14 -18.00
C SER A 84 -2.40 -12.80 -17.07
N ALA A 85 -3.54 -12.39 -17.64
CA ALA A 85 -4.77 -12.14 -16.90
C ALA A 85 -5.10 -13.42 -16.10
N ALA A 86 -4.71 -13.41 -14.82
CA ALA A 86 -5.23 -14.35 -13.86
C ALA A 86 -6.76 -14.21 -13.91
N SER A 87 -7.45 -15.33 -13.70
CA SER A 87 -8.87 -15.58 -14.00
C SER A 87 -9.89 -14.69 -13.27
N GLY A 88 -9.49 -13.52 -12.76
CA GLY A 88 -10.28 -12.60 -11.94
C GLY A 88 -10.58 -13.15 -10.55
N LYS A 89 -10.45 -14.47 -10.35
CA LYS A 89 -10.72 -15.17 -9.11
C LYS A 89 -9.53 -15.11 -8.17
N VAL A 90 -9.84 -15.03 -6.88
CA VAL A 90 -8.88 -15.10 -5.78
C VAL A 90 -8.23 -16.50 -5.75
N PRO A 91 -6.90 -16.64 -5.72
CA PRO A 91 -6.29 -17.96 -5.58
C PRO A 91 -6.63 -18.58 -4.22
N ALA A 92 -6.85 -19.91 -4.20
CA ALA A 92 -7.27 -20.64 -2.99
C ALA A 92 -6.33 -20.42 -1.80
N ALA A 93 -5.03 -20.26 -2.07
CA ALA A 93 -4.01 -20.02 -1.05
C ALA A 93 -4.24 -18.74 -0.22
N TYR A 94 -5.01 -17.76 -0.70
CA TYR A 94 -5.36 -16.56 0.05
C TYR A 94 -6.60 -16.73 0.93
N LEU A 95 -7.51 -17.64 0.60
CA LEU A 95 -8.82 -17.74 1.23
C LEU A 95 -8.72 -18.18 2.69
N GLY A 96 -9.63 -17.74 3.54
CA GLY A 96 -9.66 -18.10 4.96
C GLY A 96 -9.29 -16.94 5.88
N THR A 97 -8.96 -17.26 7.12
CA THR A 97 -8.67 -16.26 8.15
C THR A 97 -7.18 -16.20 8.43
N TRP A 98 -6.66 -14.98 8.53
CA TRP A 98 -5.27 -14.66 8.79
C TRP A 98 -5.19 -13.72 9.99
N ARG A 99 -4.20 -13.91 10.86
CA ARG A 99 -4.03 -13.09 12.05
C ARG A 99 -2.57 -12.78 12.33
N GLY A 100 -2.32 -11.58 12.82
CA GLY A 100 -1.01 -11.15 13.28
C GLY A 100 -1.08 -9.71 13.78
N ASP A 101 0.02 -9.24 14.34
CA ASP A 101 0.14 -7.86 14.80
C ASP A 101 0.40 -6.92 13.62
N ALA A 102 -0.11 -5.71 13.77
CA ALA A 102 -0.02 -4.65 12.79
C ALA A 102 0.59 -3.39 13.41
N ASP A 103 1.26 -2.63 12.56
CA ASP A 103 1.85 -1.34 12.89
C ASP A 103 1.52 -0.30 11.81
N ALA A 104 1.67 0.95 12.20
CA ALA A 104 1.60 2.10 11.32
C ALA A 104 2.84 2.98 11.50
N SER A 105 2.98 3.95 10.59
CA SER A 105 4.06 4.92 10.55
C SER A 105 5.44 4.27 10.43
N GLY A 106 5.51 3.10 9.77
CA GLY A 106 6.72 2.31 9.62
C GLY A 106 7.21 1.72 10.94
N GLY A 107 6.34 1.01 11.66
CA GLY A 107 6.69 0.31 12.90
C GLY A 107 6.62 1.15 14.17
N ARG A 108 6.32 2.44 14.09
CA ARG A 108 6.36 3.37 15.24
C ARG A 108 5.09 3.36 16.07
N VAL A 109 3.95 3.05 15.45
CA VAL A 109 2.64 3.07 16.11
C VAL A 109 2.07 1.66 16.08
N PRO A 110 1.97 0.96 17.23
CA PRO A 110 1.32 -0.34 17.27
C PRO A 110 -0.18 -0.17 17.06
N LEU A 111 -0.73 -0.88 16.07
CA LEU A 111 -2.16 -0.89 15.79
C LEU A 111 -2.89 -2.07 16.45
N GLY A 112 -2.14 -2.92 17.15
CA GLY A 112 -2.64 -4.13 17.79
C GLY A 112 -2.79 -5.28 16.79
N THR A 113 -3.81 -6.10 16.94
CA THR A 113 -3.97 -7.32 16.15
C THR A 113 -4.91 -7.09 14.97
N PHE A 114 -4.47 -7.48 13.77
CA PHE A 114 -5.31 -7.58 12.60
C PHE A 114 -5.81 -9.02 12.44
N THR A 115 -7.11 -9.17 12.20
CA THR A 115 -7.74 -10.42 11.73
C THR A 115 -8.31 -10.18 10.35
N VAL A 116 -7.71 -10.77 9.32
CA VAL A 116 -8.12 -10.63 7.92
C VAL A 116 -8.86 -11.88 7.48
N THR A 117 -10.11 -11.75 7.06
CA THR A 117 -10.91 -12.89 6.55
C THR A 117 -11.18 -12.68 5.07
N LEU A 118 -10.69 -13.59 4.24
CA LEU A 118 -10.76 -13.54 2.78
C LEU A 118 -11.63 -14.66 2.24
N ARG A 119 -12.44 -14.34 1.23
CA ARG A 119 -13.33 -15.28 0.53
C ARG A 119 -13.18 -15.15 -0.98
N GLN A 120 -13.79 -16.08 -1.70
CA GLN A 120 -13.87 -15.97 -3.15
C GLN A 120 -14.61 -14.69 -3.54
N ALA A 121 -14.07 -14.01 -4.55
CA ALA A 121 -14.62 -12.79 -5.10
C ALA A 121 -14.11 -12.61 -6.54
N THR A 122 -14.83 -11.83 -7.33
CA THR A 122 -14.36 -11.27 -8.60
C THR A 122 -14.19 -9.75 -8.46
N PRO A 123 -13.47 -9.07 -9.37
CA PRO A 123 -13.26 -7.63 -9.26
C PRO A 123 -14.58 -6.85 -9.15
N GLY A 124 -14.66 -5.95 -8.18
CA GLY A 124 -15.88 -5.22 -7.82
C GLY A 124 -16.67 -5.85 -6.67
N ASP A 125 -16.48 -7.14 -6.39
CA ASP A 125 -17.15 -7.83 -5.29
C ASP A 125 -16.40 -7.69 -3.97
N ARG A 126 -17.10 -7.95 -2.87
CA ARG A 126 -16.52 -7.96 -1.53
C ARG A 126 -15.60 -9.17 -1.32
N LEU A 127 -14.30 -8.89 -1.29
CA LEU A 127 -13.23 -9.84 -0.98
C LEU A 127 -13.27 -10.35 0.46
N GLY A 128 -13.57 -9.48 1.43
CA GLY A 128 -13.36 -9.83 2.82
C GLY A 128 -13.48 -8.67 3.80
N THR A 129 -12.84 -8.85 4.96
CA THR A 129 -12.77 -7.85 6.03
C THR A 129 -11.41 -7.86 6.71
N VAL A 130 -11.03 -6.71 7.28
CA VAL A 130 -9.95 -6.57 8.25
C VAL A 130 -10.56 -6.10 9.55
N LEU A 131 -10.51 -6.92 10.60
CA LEU A 131 -10.83 -6.51 11.96
C LEU A 131 -9.55 -6.16 12.69
N GLN A 132 -9.40 -4.89 13.05
CA GLN A 132 -8.40 -4.41 13.98
C GLN A 132 -8.95 -4.48 15.40
N ARG A 133 -8.12 -4.95 16.34
CA ARG A 133 -8.27 -4.70 17.78
C ARG A 133 -7.03 -3.96 18.26
N ASP A 134 -7.19 -2.72 18.68
CA ASP A 134 -6.08 -1.91 19.16
C ASP A 134 -5.64 -2.32 20.59
N PRO A 135 -4.48 -1.85 21.07
CA PRO A 135 -3.97 -2.21 22.40
C PRO A 135 -4.83 -1.74 23.59
N ILE A 136 -5.75 -0.80 23.37
CA ILE A 136 -6.63 -0.25 24.41
C ILE A 136 -8.07 -0.80 24.32
N GLY A 137 -8.30 -1.75 23.40
CA GLY A 137 -9.54 -2.51 23.26
C GLY A 137 -10.55 -1.98 22.25
N ASN A 138 -10.27 -0.89 21.52
CA ASN A 138 -11.16 -0.44 20.47
C ASN A 138 -11.08 -1.35 19.24
N THR A 139 -12.13 -1.32 18.43
CA THR A 139 -12.20 -2.11 17.20
C THR A 139 -12.54 -1.25 15.99
N CYS A 140 -11.84 -1.51 14.89
CA CYS A 140 -12.15 -0.97 13.58
C CYS A 140 -12.29 -2.12 12.59
N THR A 141 -13.34 -2.08 11.77
CA THR A 141 -13.52 -3.07 10.70
C THR A 141 -13.46 -2.40 9.35
N ASP A 142 -12.57 -2.85 8.49
CA ASP A 142 -12.58 -2.48 7.07
C ASP A 142 -13.26 -3.55 6.24
N VAL A 143 -14.00 -3.10 5.23
CA VAL A 143 -14.52 -3.93 4.15
C VAL A 143 -13.55 -3.86 2.98
N LEU A 144 -13.13 -5.03 2.50
CA LEU A 144 -12.26 -5.14 1.32
C LEU A 144 -13.10 -5.46 0.08
N THR A 145 -12.97 -4.63 -0.95
CA THR A 145 -13.54 -4.86 -2.29
C THR A 145 -12.41 -5.25 -3.25
N LEU A 146 -12.56 -6.36 -3.97
CA LEU A 146 -11.52 -6.85 -4.86
C LEU A 146 -11.32 -5.91 -6.05
N LYS A 147 -10.07 -5.52 -6.33
CA LYS A 147 -9.71 -4.78 -7.55
C LYS A 147 -9.08 -5.70 -8.59
N SER A 148 -8.15 -6.56 -8.16
CA SER A 148 -7.50 -7.53 -9.03
C SER A 148 -6.90 -8.67 -8.22
N ALA A 149 -6.90 -9.88 -8.76
CA ALA A 149 -6.26 -11.05 -8.17
C ALA A 149 -5.23 -11.64 -9.12
N GLY A 150 -3.97 -11.66 -8.71
CA GLY A 150 -2.87 -12.36 -9.38
C GLY A 150 -2.38 -13.55 -8.55
N LYS A 151 -1.45 -14.34 -9.09
CA LYS A 151 -0.90 -15.53 -8.40
C LYS A 151 -0.22 -15.18 -7.07
N THR A 152 0.52 -14.07 -7.05
CA THR A 152 1.39 -13.68 -5.92
C THR A 152 0.95 -12.39 -5.23
N GLN A 153 -0.08 -11.70 -5.75
CA GLN A 153 -0.59 -10.49 -5.13
C GLN A 153 -2.08 -10.31 -5.42
N ILE A 154 -2.82 -9.87 -4.41
CA ILE A 154 -4.18 -9.35 -4.53
C ILE A 154 -4.14 -7.85 -4.24
N VAL A 155 -4.89 -7.08 -5.01
CA VAL A 155 -5.13 -5.66 -4.77
C VAL A 155 -6.62 -5.49 -4.48
N ALA A 156 -6.92 -4.76 -3.41
CA ALA A 156 -8.28 -4.43 -2.98
C ALA A 156 -8.39 -2.96 -2.63
N VAL A 157 -9.62 -2.46 -2.61
CA VAL A 157 -9.96 -1.20 -1.95
C VAL A 157 -10.44 -1.54 -0.54
N GLY A 158 -9.81 -0.96 0.47
CA GLY A 158 -10.27 -0.99 1.86
C GLY A 158 -11.09 0.26 2.17
N LYS A 159 -12.13 0.10 2.99
CA LYS A 159 -12.93 1.20 3.52
C LYS A 159 -13.50 0.80 4.87
N GLY A 160 -13.47 1.70 5.86
CA GLY A 160 -14.18 1.52 7.12
C GLY A 160 -15.65 1.13 6.91
N ALA A 161 -16.11 0.16 7.70
CA ALA A 161 -17.51 -0.26 7.72
C ALA A 161 -18.41 0.86 8.29
N GLU A 162 -19.65 0.94 7.81
CA GLU A 162 -20.61 2.01 8.19
C GLU A 162 -20.89 2.09 9.70
N GLY A 163 -20.76 0.97 10.43
CA GLY A 163 -20.95 0.91 11.88
C GLY A 163 -19.71 1.22 12.72
N ASN A 164 -18.58 1.58 12.09
CA ASN A 164 -17.38 1.97 12.81
C ASN A 164 -17.59 3.30 13.54
N GLY A 165 -16.95 3.46 14.70
CA GLY A 165 -16.85 4.76 15.36
C GLY A 165 -15.92 5.72 14.59
N GLY A 166 -16.02 7.01 14.92
CA GLY A 166 -15.29 8.08 14.23
C GLY A 166 -13.75 7.99 14.31
N GLN A 167 -13.21 7.17 15.22
CA GLN A 167 -11.78 6.88 15.31
C GLN A 167 -11.23 6.02 14.17
N CYS A 168 -12.10 5.33 13.41
CA CYS A 168 -11.68 4.46 12.33
C CYS A 168 -11.64 5.22 11.00
N ALA A 169 -10.57 5.06 10.23
CA ALA A 169 -10.46 5.66 8.91
C ALA A 169 -11.62 5.21 7.99
N GLN A 170 -12.28 6.19 7.36
CA GLN A 170 -13.43 5.97 6.47
C GLN A 170 -13.09 6.21 5.00
N THR A 171 -11.95 6.86 4.73
CA THR A 171 -11.46 7.16 3.39
C THR A 171 -11.13 5.85 2.67
N PRO A 172 -11.67 5.60 1.46
CA PRO A 172 -11.26 4.45 0.67
C PRO A 172 -9.76 4.49 0.36
N HIS A 173 -9.07 3.39 0.58
CA HIS A 173 -7.62 3.29 0.42
C HIS A 173 -7.22 2.00 -0.31
N THR A 174 -5.98 1.91 -0.78
CA THR A 174 -5.49 0.71 -1.48
C THR A 174 -4.90 -0.29 -0.49
N VAL A 175 -5.40 -1.51 -0.51
CA VAL A 175 -4.82 -2.65 0.23
C VAL A 175 -4.13 -3.60 -0.75
N ARG A 176 -2.90 -4.03 -0.43
CA ARG A 176 -2.21 -5.11 -1.13
C ARG A 176 -1.94 -6.26 -0.19
N LEU A 177 -2.28 -7.46 -0.65
CA LEU A 177 -2.11 -8.71 0.06
C LEU A 177 -1.16 -9.59 -0.76
N ARG A 178 -0.03 -9.99 -0.18
CA ARG A 178 0.98 -10.82 -0.83
C ARG A 178 1.28 -12.05 0.00
N LEU A 179 1.19 -13.22 -0.61
CA LEU A 179 1.71 -14.44 0.02
C LEU A 179 3.23 -14.50 -0.11
N THR A 180 3.90 -14.75 1.01
CA THR A 180 5.34 -14.98 1.09
C THR A 180 5.55 -16.27 1.87
N GLY A 181 5.65 -17.41 1.16
CA GLY A 181 5.51 -18.72 1.78
C GLY A 181 4.13 -18.88 2.42
N GLU A 182 4.10 -19.23 3.70
CA GLU A 182 2.88 -19.40 4.48
C GLU A 182 2.42 -18.12 5.20
N THR A 183 3.09 -16.99 4.97
CA THR A 183 2.73 -15.70 5.56
C THR A 183 1.95 -14.84 4.57
N LEU A 184 0.82 -14.29 5.01
CA LEU A 184 0.13 -13.23 4.28
C LEU A 184 0.67 -11.88 4.74
N VAL A 185 1.32 -11.16 3.83
CA VAL A 185 1.78 -9.79 4.05
C VAL A 185 0.66 -8.83 3.66
N TYR A 186 0.24 -8.01 4.61
CA TYR A 186 -0.76 -6.96 4.45
C TYR A 186 -0.06 -5.61 4.38
N THR A 187 -0.45 -4.77 3.41
CA THR A 187 -0.04 -3.37 3.32
C THR A 187 -1.21 -2.51 2.87
N SER A 188 -1.32 -1.30 3.42
CA SER A 188 -2.36 -0.32 3.07
C SER A 188 -1.75 1.06 2.76
N ASP A 189 -2.16 1.67 1.65
CA ASP A 189 -1.82 3.06 1.32
C ASP A 189 -2.92 3.97 1.90
N ASP A 190 -2.84 4.24 3.19
CA ASP A 190 -3.84 4.99 3.97
C ASP A 190 -3.11 5.97 4.90
N PRO A 191 -2.85 7.21 4.45
CA PRO A 191 -2.13 8.19 5.26
C PRO A 191 -2.92 8.61 6.50
N ASP A 192 -4.26 8.54 6.48
CA ASP A 192 -5.10 8.87 7.64
C ASP A 192 -4.91 7.82 8.76
N ALA A 193 -4.65 6.57 8.39
CA ALA A 193 -4.31 5.47 9.30
C ALA A 193 -2.79 5.24 9.47
N GLY A 194 -1.95 6.10 8.88
CA GLY A 194 -0.49 6.00 8.98
C GLY A 194 0.12 4.83 8.20
N ASP A 195 -0.47 4.42 7.09
CA ASP A 195 -0.01 3.32 6.22
C ASP A 195 0.17 1.98 6.94
N PRO A 196 -0.92 1.34 7.43
CA PRO A 196 -0.85 0.09 8.17
C PRO A 196 -0.11 -1.04 7.44
N ARG A 197 0.70 -1.81 8.18
CA ARG A 197 1.44 -2.98 7.71
C ARG A 197 1.24 -4.13 8.68
N ALA A 198 1.17 -5.37 8.18
CA ALA A 198 1.11 -6.56 9.03
C ALA A 198 1.69 -7.80 8.35
N ARG A 199 2.20 -8.73 9.16
CA ARG A 199 2.56 -10.09 8.75
C ARG A 199 1.63 -11.07 9.46
N LEU A 200 0.86 -11.82 8.69
CA LEU A 200 -0.26 -12.59 9.20
C LEU A 200 -0.03 -14.08 8.96
N SER A 201 -0.35 -14.87 9.97
CA SER A 201 -0.36 -16.34 9.89
C SER A 201 -1.78 -16.82 9.68
N ARG A 202 -1.94 -17.95 8.97
CA ARG A 202 -3.25 -18.59 8.79
C ARG A 202 -3.77 -19.09 10.13
N VAL A 203 -5.08 -18.94 10.35
CA VAL A 203 -5.77 -19.40 11.56
C VAL A 203 -6.75 -20.51 11.17
N GLY A 204 -6.59 -21.68 11.77
CA GLY A 204 -7.40 -22.87 11.49
C GLY A 204 -6.67 -23.85 10.60
#